data_AF-F4PRY7-F1
#
_entry.id   AF-F4PRY7-F1
#
_cell.length_a   1.000
_cell.length_b   1.000
_cell.length_c   1.000
_cell.angle_alpha   90.00
_cell.angle_beta   90.00
_cell.angle_gamma   90.00
#
_symmetry.space_group_name_H-M   'P 1'
#
loop_
_entity.id
_entity.type
_entity.pdbx_description
1 polymer ?
#
loop_
_entity_poly.entity_id
_entity_poly.type
_entity_poly.pdbx_seq_one_letter_code
_entity_poly.pdbx_strand_id
1 'polypeptide(L)'
;MMKSYTTTSLLFIVYLLSIFVNVNNGQIFFNTSSVCTQAAPCQWNDPTIWIPNGIPTSSSAEIDVVIDGNSTNIIYIVASTVFEIHNLNVQFTVLSIEAGATFDGAFTAEDSDISIANNPVTVDSINTTNGTLTLLTGSMLSVSNIALFYATQFVASDNSSALFNGNATFQALPPPLFQDASELTCLSECTFHAGVTVNSTGHTGLTNVYLYMTSQFGDVTLVGEMVIVPEATANIQGSFYGSAQSFVSVSTLALLLINGQPQTVTFNQLQVNEQGTVQIVNVANDVTGATSYIAGTVLFDNCLGTTSFGQTTAFANLQVAGVIGELILNAANIGNLTQVQSQVPNAQPNVRISSVGDVTLNTFGSLLINTIFDVEQGGSLLLNDDVEFAGPGGFRVYGEFTINQATITTENDPDYPAVIGITLYGGVLYTENTTIDGVVRIADGTWFPVDTTIVGNVNFQGGYLNFSTATNQNLNISGSLTIGEGATIYLNNDLIAEDDPIVFVSGNVTLGGTIVAIMQDPFSLVYNKNYFIIESETSIDGIFISSSVVTSFVSSFEYEFELSPGGNYFLQLVFTEPPVPSGGPTGHMAGWKVFLIILSILVVLGGGIYGFLRYKRNSGYLPVH
;
A
#
# COMPACT_ATOMS: atom_id res chain seq x y z
N MET A 1 9.57 94.23 47.25
CA MET A 1 10.40 93.03 47.05
C MET A 1 9.57 91.79 47.36
N MET A 2 8.80 91.28 46.39
CA MET A 2 8.22 89.94 46.45
C MET A 2 9.11 89.05 45.59
N LYS A 3 9.88 88.15 46.22
CA LYS A 3 10.72 87.21 45.51
C LYS A 3 9.87 86.05 44.99
N SER A 4 9.99 85.86 43.68
CA SER A 4 9.56 84.71 42.89
C SER A 4 10.06 83.41 43.52
N TYR A 5 9.15 82.62 44.09
CA TYR A 5 9.40 81.23 44.55
C TYR A 5 8.34 80.24 44.03
N THR A 6 7.40 80.68 43.18
CA THR A 6 6.27 79.85 42.75
C THR A 6 6.55 79.03 41.50
N THR A 7 7.46 79.44 40.62
CA THR A 7 7.72 78.72 39.35
C THR A 7 8.59 77.48 39.52
N THR A 8 9.60 77.49 40.38
CA THR A 8 10.48 76.31 40.62
C THR A 8 9.78 75.22 41.41
N SER A 9 8.92 75.57 42.38
CA SER A 9 8.14 74.59 43.14
C SER A 9 7.02 73.95 42.30
N LEU A 10 6.40 74.69 41.38
CA LEU A 10 5.39 74.13 40.48
C LEU A 10 6.01 73.16 39.46
N LEU A 11 7.19 73.47 38.91
CA LEU A 11 7.92 72.57 38.03
C LEU A 11 8.38 71.30 38.75
N PHE A 12 8.81 71.42 40.02
CA PHE A 12 9.20 70.26 40.84
C PHE A 12 7.99 69.38 41.21
N ILE A 13 6.82 69.98 41.45
CA ILE A 13 5.57 69.26 41.71
C ILE A 13 5.03 68.61 40.42
N VAL A 14 5.11 69.27 39.26
CA VAL A 14 4.73 68.67 37.97
C VAL A 14 5.69 67.53 37.60
N TYR A 15 6.99 67.67 37.86
CA TYR A 15 8.00 66.63 37.65
C TYR A 15 7.80 65.44 38.61
N LEU A 16 7.49 65.69 39.90
CA LEU A 16 7.13 64.66 40.87
C LEU A 16 5.79 64.00 40.53
N LEU A 17 4.79 64.75 40.06
CA LEU A 17 3.52 64.19 39.61
C LEU A 17 3.68 63.37 38.33
N SER A 18 4.53 63.75 37.37
CA SER A 18 4.80 62.92 36.19
C SER A 18 5.55 61.63 36.55
N ILE A 19 6.43 61.68 37.56
CA ILE A 19 7.08 60.47 38.10
C ILE A 19 6.05 59.61 38.85
N PHE A 20 5.16 60.21 39.65
CA PHE A 20 4.12 59.47 40.39
C PHE A 20 3.01 58.90 39.50
N VAL A 21 2.66 59.57 38.40
CA VAL A 21 1.66 59.08 37.43
C VAL A 21 2.18 57.87 36.66
N ASN A 22 3.48 57.82 36.34
CA ASN A 22 4.11 56.62 35.74
C ASN A 22 4.25 55.45 36.72
N VAL A 23 4.48 55.71 38.02
CA VAL A 23 4.59 54.64 39.04
C VAL A 23 3.21 54.02 39.37
N ASN A 24 2.11 54.72 39.13
CA ASN A 24 0.77 54.27 39.52
C ASN A 24 0.11 53.23 38.59
N ASN A 25 0.73 52.89 37.45
CA ASN A 25 0.23 51.85 36.54
C ASN A 25 1.02 50.53 36.59
N GLY A 26 2.05 50.41 37.45
CA GLY A 26 2.86 49.18 37.52
C GLY A 26 3.73 48.90 36.29
N GLN A 27 3.91 49.91 35.41
CA GLN A 27 4.75 49.83 34.21
C GLN A 27 6.22 50.12 34.53
N ILE A 28 7.14 49.30 34.03
CA ILE A 28 8.60 49.46 34.14
C ILE A 28 9.18 49.60 32.73
N PHE A 29 10.04 50.60 32.53
CA PHE A 29 10.66 50.87 31.22
C PHE A 29 12.13 50.49 31.20
N PHE A 30 12.64 50.03 30.07
CA PHE A 30 14.07 49.92 29.85
C PHE A 30 14.72 51.31 29.74
N ASN A 31 15.86 51.49 30.40
CA ASN A 31 16.66 52.70 30.31
C ASN A 31 17.45 52.72 28.99
N THR A 32 16.89 53.35 27.97
CA THR A 32 17.47 53.48 26.62
C THR A 32 18.83 54.20 26.57
N SER A 33 19.28 54.82 27.66
CA SER A 33 20.65 55.37 27.76
C SER A 33 21.72 54.32 28.06
N SER A 34 21.33 53.08 28.36
CA SER A 34 22.24 51.95 28.62
C SER A 34 22.84 51.45 27.31
N VAL A 35 24.17 51.29 27.25
CA VAL A 35 24.89 50.78 26.06
C VAL A 35 25.25 49.32 26.27
N CYS A 36 24.31 48.42 25.97
CA CYS A 36 24.50 46.97 26.10
C CYS A 36 24.90 46.38 24.74
N THR A 37 25.99 45.63 24.68
CA THR A 37 26.49 45.01 23.44
C THR A 37 26.59 43.50 23.60
N GLN A 38 26.72 42.75 22.50
CA GLN A 38 26.91 41.29 22.58
C GLN A 38 28.09 40.88 23.48
N ALA A 39 29.19 41.65 23.47
CA ALA A 39 30.37 41.37 24.29
C ALA A 39 30.20 41.76 25.76
N ALA A 40 29.21 42.60 26.08
CA ALA A 40 28.90 43.08 27.42
C ALA A 40 27.38 43.32 27.53
N PRO A 41 26.58 42.23 27.65
CA PRO A 41 25.12 42.34 27.71
C PRO A 41 24.67 42.88 29.05
N CYS A 42 23.55 43.62 29.05
CA CYS A 42 22.92 44.09 30.27
C CYS A 42 22.25 42.93 31.01
N GLN A 43 22.43 42.88 32.32
CA GLN A 43 21.86 41.85 33.15
C GLN A 43 20.45 42.28 33.58
N TRP A 44 19.45 41.43 33.37
CA TRP A 44 18.06 41.71 33.75
C TRP A 44 17.89 42.12 35.21
N ASN A 45 18.73 41.59 36.10
CA ASN A 45 18.71 41.89 37.53
C ASN A 45 19.48 43.16 37.93
N ASP A 46 20.05 43.91 36.98
CA ASP A 46 20.70 45.19 37.27
C ASP A 46 19.61 46.26 37.44
N PRO A 47 19.39 46.84 38.64
CA PRO A 47 18.37 47.86 38.82
C PRO A 47 18.64 49.13 38.00
N THR A 48 19.87 49.38 37.55
CA THR A 48 20.25 50.62 36.86
C THR A 48 19.79 50.70 35.40
N ILE A 49 19.42 49.56 34.80
CA ILE A 49 18.91 49.49 33.42
C ILE A 49 17.39 49.67 33.35
N TRP A 50 16.70 49.78 34.49
CA TRP A 50 15.24 49.90 34.57
C TRP A 50 14.83 51.27 35.08
N ILE A 51 13.68 51.76 34.63
CA ILE A 51 13.08 53.01 35.09
C ILE A 51 11.70 52.69 35.68
N PRO A 52 11.44 53.04 36.96
CA PRO A 52 12.30 53.77 37.90
C PRO A 52 13.19 52.86 38.77
N ASN A 53 14.45 52.64 38.38
CA ASN A 53 15.53 51.96 39.14
C ASN A 53 15.08 50.77 40.01
N GLY A 54 14.32 49.84 39.44
CA GLY A 54 13.75 48.70 40.13
C GLY A 54 13.76 47.47 39.23
N ILE A 55 14.21 46.34 39.78
CA ILE A 55 14.23 45.07 39.04
C ILE A 55 12.79 44.61 38.83
N PRO A 56 12.39 44.25 37.61
CA PRO A 56 11.07 43.67 37.36
C PRO A 56 11.00 42.25 37.94
N THR A 57 10.25 42.07 39.04
CA THR A 57 10.10 40.76 39.70
C THR A 57 8.67 40.45 40.16
N SER A 58 7.66 41.24 39.77
CA SER A 58 6.28 41.04 40.23
C SER A 58 5.36 40.61 39.09
N SER A 59 4.49 39.63 39.37
CA SER A 59 3.45 39.15 38.46
C SER A 59 2.45 40.21 37.99
N SER A 60 2.41 41.39 38.62
CA SER A 60 1.58 42.53 38.19
C SER A 60 2.31 43.58 37.34
N ALA A 61 3.59 43.37 37.00
CA ALA A 61 4.38 44.37 36.28
C ALA A 61 4.20 44.24 34.77
N GLU A 62 3.94 45.36 34.10
CA GLU A 62 4.06 45.49 32.64
C GLU A 62 5.43 46.06 32.29
N ILE A 63 6.12 45.51 31.31
CA ILE A 63 7.47 45.93 30.93
C ILE A 63 7.52 46.31 29.46
N ASP A 64 7.97 47.53 29.19
CA ASP A 64 8.26 48.02 27.85
C ASP A 64 9.78 48.18 27.67
N VAL A 65 10.34 47.36 26.78
CA VAL A 65 11.71 47.48 26.25
C VAL A 65 11.59 48.00 24.81
N VAL A 66 11.23 49.27 24.69
CA VAL A 66 11.04 49.94 23.40
C VAL A 66 12.19 50.91 23.16
N ILE A 67 12.97 50.65 22.11
CA ILE A 67 14.04 51.53 21.65
C ILE A 67 13.51 52.33 20.45
N ASP A 68 13.71 53.65 20.45
CA ASP A 68 13.30 54.52 19.35
C ASP A 68 13.85 54.00 18.01
N GLY A 69 12.95 53.67 17.07
CA GLY A 69 13.22 53.00 15.79
C GLY A 69 14.12 53.77 14.82
N ASN A 70 14.63 54.94 15.20
CA ASN A 70 15.70 55.66 14.49
C ASN A 70 17.12 55.25 14.92
N SER A 71 17.27 54.42 15.95
CA SER A 71 18.59 53.96 16.41
C SER A 71 19.00 52.66 15.72
N THR A 72 20.22 52.60 15.17
CA THR A 72 20.79 51.37 14.59
C THR A 72 21.35 50.41 15.64
N ASN A 73 21.11 50.65 16.92
CA ASN A 73 21.78 49.97 18.01
C ASN A 73 20.89 48.85 18.55
N ILE A 74 21.23 47.61 18.20
CA ILE A 74 20.65 46.42 18.83
C ILE A 74 21.15 46.35 20.27
N ILE A 75 20.23 46.29 21.23
CA ILE A 75 20.55 46.14 22.67
C ILE A 75 20.53 44.67 23.04
N TYR A 76 21.52 44.22 23.81
CA TYR A 76 21.63 42.83 24.29
C TYR A 76 21.30 42.75 25.78
N ILE A 77 20.25 42.00 26.12
CA ILE A 77 19.81 41.77 27.51
C ILE A 77 19.88 40.27 27.82
N VAL A 78 20.41 39.91 28.99
CA VAL A 78 20.45 38.53 29.49
C VAL A 78 19.69 38.44 30.81
N ALA A 79 18.68 37.58 30.86
CA ALA A 79 17.92 37.26 32.06
C ALA A 79 18.36 35.90 32.64
N SER A 80 19.27 35.95 33.62
CA SER A 80 19.91 34.78 34.23
C SER A 80 19.32 34.37 35.59
N THR A 81 18.25 35.04 36.04
CA THR A 81 17.53 34.74 37.29
C THR A 81 16.06 34.52 37.00
N VAL A 82 15.40 33.63 37.75
CA VAL A 82 13.96 33.37 37.58
C VAL A 82 13.12 34.63 37.82
N PHE A 83 12.14 34.89 36.96
CA PHE A 83 11.25 36.04 37.10
C PHE A 83 9.81 35.71 36.67
N GLU A 84 8.87 36.49 37.22
CA GLU A 84 7.44 36.42 36.90
C GLU A 84 6.94 37.84 36.67
N ILE A 85 6.34 38.09 35.51
CA ILE A 85 5.86 39.41 35.08
C ILE A 85 4.53 39.28 34.34
N HIS A 86 3.81 40.39 34.17
CA HIS A 86 2.52 40.37 33.48
C HIS A 86 2.69 40.41 31.96
N ASN A 87 3.04 41.58 31.44
CA ASN A 87 3.24 41.82 30.02
C ASN A 87 4.71 42.17 29.76
N LEU A 88 5.26 41.68 28.66
CA LEU A 88 6.57 42.09 28.15
C LEU A 88 6.43 42.52 26.69
N ASN A 89 6.84 43.74 26.38
CA ASN A 89 6.89 44.27 25.03
C ASN A 89 8.33 44.63 24.68
N VAL A 90 8.85 44.07 23.60
CA VAL A 90 10.26 44.22 23.19
C VAL A 90 10.32 44.69 21.75
N GLN A 91 11.07 45.76 21.49
CA GLN A 91 11.31 46.27 20.14
C GLN A 91 12.81 46.52 19.92
N PHE A 92 13.32 46.18 18.73
CA PHE A 92 14.72 46.41 18.30
C PHE A 92 15.80 45.85 19.26
N THR A 93 15.55 44.69 19.87
CA THR A 93 16.40 44.15 20.95
C THR A 93 16.75 42.69 20.72
N VAL A 94 17.92 42.26 21.23
CA VAL A 94 18.28 40.85 21.42
C VAL A 94 18.10 40.50 22.91
N LEU A 95 17.17 39.59 23.21
CA LEU A 95 16.88 39.15 24.57
C LEU A 95 17.20 37.65 24.72
N SER A 96 18.11 37.33 25.63
CA SER A 96 18.40 35.95 26.05
C SER A 96 17.79 35.66 27.42
N ILE A 97 16.87 34.70 27.48
CA ILE A 97 16.27 34.21 28.73
C ILE A 97 16.97 32.91 29.10
N GLU A 98 17.88 32.97 30.08
CA GLU A 98 18.72 31.86 30.53
C GLU A 98 18.28 31.27 31.88
N ALA A 99 17.12 31.72 32.38
CA ALA A 99 16.48 31.24 33.60
C ALA A 99 14.99 30.98 33.35
N GLY A 100 14.32 30.30 34.28
CA GLY A 100 12.88 30.08 34.18
C GLY A 100 12.11 31.40 34.18
N ALA A 101 11.10 31.54 33.34
CA ALA A 101 10.30 32.75 33.25
C ALA A 101 8.81 32.44 33.13
N THR A 102 7.97 33.22 33.81
CA THR A 102 6.51 33.13 33.69
C THR A 102 5.94 34.50 33.31
N PHE A 103 5.08 34.49 32.30
CA PHE A 103 4.35 35.65 31.81
C PHE A 103 2.85 35.32 31.87
N ASP A 104 2.12 35.88 32.83
CA ASP A 104 0.68 35.63 32.99
C ASP A 104 -0.18 36.53 32.06
N GLY A 105 0.47 37.37 31.25
CA GLY A 105 -0.09 38.13 30.14
C GLY A 105 0.66 37.90 28.83
N ALA A 106 0.72 38.95 28.01
CA ALA A 106 1.27 38.90 26.65
C ALA A 106 2.77 39.23 26.60
N PHE A 107 3.51 38.44 25.84
CA PHE A 107 4.86 38.72 25.36
C PHE A 107 4.81 39.13 23.88
N THR A 108 5.05 40.41 23.62
CA THR A 108 5.11 40.96 22.26
C THR A 108 6.56 41.26 21.90
N ALA A 109 6.98 40.85 20.71
CA ALA A 109 8.32 41.11 20.19
C ALA A 109 8.24 41.60 18.73
N GLU A 110 8.75 42.79 18.45
CA GLU A 110 8.80 43.35 17.10
C GLU A 110 10.25 43.69 16.74
N ASP A 111 10.69 43.31 15.54
CA ASP A 111 12.06 43.56 15.06
C ASP A 111 13.15 43.13 16.07
N SER A 112 12.91 42.00 16.76
CA SER A 112 13.69 41.55 17.91
C SER A 112 14.06 40.06 17.83
N ASP A 113 15.24 39.71 18.33
CA ASP A 113 15.72 38.34 18.42
C ASP A 113 15.67 37.84 19.86
N ILE A 114 14.88 36.82 20.11
CA ILE A 114 14.63 36.24 21.42
C ILE A 114 15.22 34.83 21.45
N SER A 115 16.05 34.53 22.44
CA SER A 115 16.58 33.19 22.69
C SER A 115 16.22 32.69 24.09
N ILE A 116 15.72 31.46 24.19
CA ILE A 116 15.39 30.80 25.47
C ILE A 116 16.38 29.65 25.69
N ALA A 117 17.05 29.62 26.84
CA ALA A 117 18.11 28.67 27.16
C ALA A 117 17.87 27.88 28.46
N ASN A 118 17.96 26.54 28.38
CA ASN A 118 18.07 25.58 29.48
C ASN A 118 16.99 25.61 30.56
N ASN A 119 15.88 26.33 30.35
CA ASN A 119 14.87 26.55 31.38
C ASN A 119 13.46 26.61 30.80
N PRO A 120 12.44 26.32 31.64
CA PRO A 120 11.05 26.45 31.24
C PRO A 120 10.62 27.92 31.17
N VAL A 121 10.01 28.30 30.05
CA VAL A 121 9.33 29.58 29.89
C VAL A 121 7.84 29.32 29.66
N THR A 122 7.00 29.91 30.49
CA THR A 122 5.54 29.81 30.35
C THR A 122 4.96 31.18 30.04
N VAL A 123 4.15 31.29 28.99
CA VAL A 123 3.58 32.56 28.52
C VAL A 123 2.09 32.40 28.23
N ASP A 124 1.25 33.36 28.61
CA ASP A 124 -0.15 33.28 28.18
C ASP A 124 -0.31 33.57 26.68
N SER A 125 0.29 34.65 26.17
CA SER A 125 0.26 34.95 24.73
C SER A 125 1.60 35.43 24.18
N ILE A 126 2.04 34.91 23.03
CA ILE A 126 3.19 35.40 22.28
C ILE A 126 2.75 35.98 20.95
N ASN A 127 3.16 37.21 20.66
CA ASN A 127 3.02 37.82 19.33
C ASN A 127 4.38 38.31 18.85
N THR A 128 4.87 37.76 17.74
CA THR A 128 6.18 38.16 17.18
C THR A 128 6.08 38.55 15.71
N THR A 129 6.66 39.70 15.38
CA THR A 129 6.72 40.24 14.02
C THR A 129 8.15 40.63 13.64
N ASN A 130 8.62 40.18 12.47
CA ASN A 130 9.92 40.54 11.88
C ASN A 130 11.15 40.28 12.77
N GLY A 131 11.22 39.14 13.44
CA GLY A 131 12.36 38.79 14.29
C GLY A 131 12.54 37.28 14.45
N THR A 132 13.45 36.86 15.32
CA THR A 132 13.70 35.43 15.56
C THR A 132 13.25 35.02 16.97
N LEU A 133 12.53 33.92 17.11
CA LEU A 133 12.32 33.23 18.38
C LEU A 133 13.04 31.88 18.35
N THR A 134 14.08 31.74 19.18
CA THR A 134 14.92 30.54 19.22
C THR A 134 14.82 29.84 20.58
N LEU A 135 14.46 28.55 20.57
CA LEU A 135 14.61 27.66 21.72
C LEU A 135 15.95 26.94 21.58
N LEU A 136 16.90 27.27 22.46
CA LEU A 136 18.19 26.59 22.52
C LEU A 136 18.05 25.19 23.14
N THR A 137 19.11 24.40 23.05
CA THR A 137 19.14 23.00 23.50
C THR A 137 18.58 22.83 24.92
N GLY A 138 17.65 21.87 25.09
CA GLY A 138 17.05 21.53 26.38
C GLY A 138 16.07 22.56 26.95
N SER A 139 15.75 23.63 26.20
CA SER A 139 14.75 24.63 26.61
C SER A 139 13.32 24.13 26.42
N MET A 140 12.39 24.65 27.22
CA MET A 140 10.97 24.36 27.06
C MET A 140 10.18 25.67 26.99
N LEU A 141 9.35 25.81 25.96
CA LEU A 141 8.38 26.89 25.83
C LEU A 141 6.97 26.31 25.98
N SER A 142 6.19 26.86 26.89
CA SER A 142 4.77 26.56 27.07
C SER A 142 3.98 27.84 26.84
N VAL A 143 3.08 27.87 25.86
CA VAL A 143 2.29 29.07 25.56
C VAL A 143 0.83 28.76 25.31
N SER A 144 -0.09 29.57 25.86
CA SER A 144 -1.52 29.41 25.58
C SER A 144 -1.83 29.86 24.16
N ASN A 145 -1.46 31.07 23.76
CA ASN A 145 -1.75 31.58 22.41
C ASN A 145 -0.48 32.08 21.74
N ILE A 146 -0.17 31.61 20.54
CA ILE A 146 0.98 32.11 19.78
C ILE A 146 0.57 32.54 18.38
N ALA A 147 1.03 33.70 17.96
CA ALA A 147 0.86 34.17 16.61
C ALA A 147 2.18 34.73 16.07
N LEU A 148 2.72 34.05 15.06
CA LEU A 148 3.96 34.45 14.38
C LEU A 148 3.61 34.94 12.98
N PHE A 149 3.90 36.21 12.69
CA PHE A 149 3.54 36.85 11.43
C PHE A 149 4.76 37.35 10.66
N TYR A 150 4.58 37.56 9.35
CA TYR A 150 5.56 38.20 8.47
C TYR A 150 6.92 37.47 8.43
N ALA A 151 8.03 38.20 8.39
CA ALA A 151 9.39 37.66 8.28
C ALA A 151 9.93 37.11 9.62
N THR A 152 9.06 36.70 10.53
CA THR A 152 9.47 36.07 11.79
C THR A 152 10.05 34.68 11.51
N GLN A 153 11.08 34.29 12.23
CA GLN A 153 11.64 32.93 12.21
C GLN A 153 11.45 32.27 13.59
N PHE A 154 10.97 31.03 13.62
CA PHE A 154 10.93 30.21 14.83
C PHE A 154 11.88 29.01 14.67
N VAL A 155 12.79 28.83 15.62
CA VAL A 155 13.73 27.71 15.61
C VAL A 155 13.74 27.04 16.98
N ALA A 156 13.57 25.72 17.01
CA ALA A 156 13.77 24.89 18.18
C ALA A 156 14.96 23.95 17.93
N SER A 157 15.98 24.04 18.77
CA SER A 157 17.21 23.22 18.69
C SER A 157 17.07 21.90 19.46
N ASP A 158 18.10 21.04 19.42
CA ASP A 158 18.11 19.69 19.98
C ASP A 158 17.50 19.56 21.38
N ASN A 159 16.61 18.59 21.56
CA ASN A 159 15.95 18.28 22.83
C ASN A 159 15.19 19.47 23.47
N SER A 160 14.88 20.51 22.69
CA SER A 160 13.96 21.56 23.13
C SER A 160 12.52 21.18 22.85
N SER A 161 11.58 21.72 23.61
CA SER A 161 10.15 21.43 23.44
C SER A 161 9.32 22.70 23.35
N ALA A 162 8.39 22.74 22.40
CA ALA A 162 7.36 23.76 22.31
C ALA A 162 5.99 23.14 22.54
N LEU A 163 5.29 23.63 23.56
CA LEU A 163 3.95 23.21 23.96
C LEU A 163 2.97 24.37 23.75
N PHE A 164 2.01 24.16 22.85
CA PHE A 164 0.94 25.10 22.54
C PHE A 164 -0.36 24.61 23.18
N ASN A 165 -0.74 25.23 24.29
CA ASN A 165 -1.91 24.84 25.11
C ASN A 165 -3.24 25.42 24.60
N GLY A 166 -3.19 26.46 23.77
CA GLY A 166 -4.32 27.09 23.11
C GLY A 166 -3.98 27.36 21.64
N ASN A 167 -4.55 28.41 21.06
CA ASN A 167 -4.52 28.58 19.61
C ASN A 167 -3.14 29.07 19.13
N ALA A 168 -2.58 28.36 18.15
CA ALA A 168 -1.30 28.71 17.54
C ALA A 168 -1.49 29.00 16.04
N THR A 169 -1.02 30.16 15.58
CA THR A 169 -1.09 30.55 14.15
C THR A 169 0.29 30.95 13.65
N PHE A 170 0.75 30.26 12.60
CA PHE A 170 2.07 30.47 12.01
C PHE A 170 1.91 30.95 10.56
N GLN A 171 2.07 32.26 10.36
CA GLN A 171 2.20 32.93 9.06
C GLN A 171 3.66 33.32 8.74
N ALA A 172 4.58 32.82 9.55
CA ALA A 172 6.00 33.11 9.55
C ALA A 172 6.70 32.57 8.30
N LEU A 173 7.54 33.38 7.65
CA LEU A 173 8.41 32.97 6.54
C LEU A 173 9.87 33.31 6.90
N PRO A 174 10.77 32.31 7.04
CA PRO A 174 10.62 30.88 6.71
C PRO A 174 9.72 30.09 7.69
N PRO A 175 9.28 28.87 7.32
CA PRO A 175 8.47 28.02 8.19
C PRO A 175 9.16 27.73 9.53
N PRO A 176 8.41 27.57 10.65
CA PRO A 176 8.97 27.12 11.92
C PRO A 176 9.78 25.84 11.76
N LEU A 177 10.96 25.80 12.39
CA LEU A 177 11.92 24.72 12.27
C LEU A 177 12.23 24.09 13.62
N PHE A 178 12.01 22.79 13.74
CA PHE A 178 12.28 21.94 14.89
C PHE A 178 13.40 20.97 14.49
N GLN A 179 14.60 21.22 15.00
CA GLN A 179 15.82 20.49 14.66
C GLN A 179 16.00 19.27 15.57
N ASP A 180 16.69 18.25 15.04
CA ASP A 180 17.07 17.04 15.78
C ASP A 180 15.94 16.44 16.63
N ALA A 181 16.16 16.17 17.92
CA ALA A 181 15.17 15.56 18.82
C ALA A 181 14.26 16.58 19.52
N SER A 182 13.96 17.70 18.87
CA SER A 182 13.01 18.68 19.42
C SER A 182 11.56 18.21 19.29
N GLU A 183 10.73 18.67 20.22
CA GLU A 183 9.33 18.26 20.33
C GLU A 183 8.38 19.42 20.02
N LEU A 184 7.34 19.13 19.24
CA LEU A 184 6.24 20.03 18.96
C LEU A 184 4.96 19.40 19.53
N THR A 185 4.28 20.09 20.44
CA THR A 185 2.98 19.64 20.95
C THR A 185 1.93 20.73 20.79
N CYS A 186 0.87 20.42 20.07
CA CYS A 186 -0.32 21.24 19.89
C CYS A 186 -1.50 20.59 20.63
N LEU A 187 -1.84 21.08 21.82
CA LEU A 187 -2.97 20.54 22.58
C LEU A 187 -4.33 21.12 22.14
N SER A 188 -4.32 22.28 21.48
CA SER A 188 -5.48 22.92 20.86
C SER A 188 -5.26 23.06 19.34
N GLU A 189 -5.93 24.02 18.71
CA GLU A 189 -5.81 24.32 17.28
C GLU A 189 -4.44 24.95 16.92
N CYS A 190 -3.74 24.32 15.98
CA CYS A 190 -2.53 24.84 15.36
C CYS A 190 -2.74 25.03 13.85
N THR A 191 -2.52 26.23 13.36
CA THR A 191 -2.62 26.56 11.92
C THR A 191 -1.26 26.96 11.36
N PHE A 192 -0.78 26.19 10.37
CA PHE A 192 0.49 26.44 9.69
C PHE A 192 0.23 26.94 8.28
N HIS A 193 0.25 28.28 8.10
CA HIS A 193 0.07 28.90 6.80
C HIS A 193 1.29 28.76 5.89
N ALA A 194 2.49 28.79 6.46
CA ALA A 194 3.74 28.60 5.73
C ALA A 194 4.28 27.16 5.79
N GLY A 195 3.62 26.28 6.52
CA GLY A 195 4.12 24.93 6.84
C GLY A 195 4.91 24.89 8.16
N VAL A 196 5.49 23.73 8.46
CA VAL A 196 6.38 23.50 9.61
C VAL A 196 7.35 22.38 9.26
N THR A 197 8.58 22.43 9.76
CA THR A 197 9.55 21.33 9.60
C THR A 197 9.95 20.81 10.96
N VAL A 198 9.56 19.57 11.27
CA VAL A 198 10.06 18.79 12.40
C VAL A 198 10.93 17.67 11.85
N ASN A 199 12.18 17.60 12.31
CA ASN A 199 13.13 16.58 11.87
C ASN A 199 12.63 15.16 12.22
N SER A 200 13.16 14.15 11.53
CA SER A 200 12.71 12.75 11.59
C SER A 200 12.78 12.10 12.98
N THR A 201 13.60 12.66 13.89
CA THR A 201 13.76 12.18 15.27
C THR A 201 12.87 12.90 16.29
N GLY A 202 12.18 13.97 15.87
CA GLY A 202 11.29 14.74 16.74
C GLY A 202 9.93 14.07 16.89
N HIS A 203 9.36 14.17 18.09
CA HIS A 203 7.98 13.75 18.35
C HIS A 203 7.02 14.93 18.18
N THR A 204 5.91 14.69 17.48
CA THR A 204 4.87 15.69 17.24
C THR A 204 3.54 15.22 17.80
N GLY A 205 3.06 15.87 18.86
CA GLY A 205 1.71 15.67 19.38
C GLY A 205 0.74 16.68 18.78
N LEU A 206 -0.32 16.23 18.11
CA LEU A 206 -1.27 17.09 17.41
C LEU A 206 -2.70 16.78 17.88
N THR A 207 -3.43 17.79 18.36
CA THR A 207 -4.87 17.68 18.58
C THR A 207 -5.64 18.13 17.34
N ASN A 208 -5.63 19.41 17.00
CA ASN A 208 -6.30 19.96 15.81
C ASN A 208 -5.29 20.74 14.99
N VAL A 209 -5.04 20.34 13.75
CA VAL A 209 -4.02 20.95 12.90
C VAL A 209 -4.54 21.26 11.50
N TYR A 210 -4.24 22.45 11.01
CA TYR A 210 -4.55 22.89 9.64
C TYR A 210 -3.28 23.25 8.90
N LEU A 211 -3.06 22.58 7.77
CA LEU A 211 -1.84 22.71 6.96
C LEU A 211 -2.18 23.35 5.61
N TYR A 212 -1.62 24.53 5.34
CA TYR A 212 -1.85 25.28 4.10
C TYR A 212 -0.71 25.21 3.09
N MET A 213 0.45 24.72 3.51
CA MET A 213 1.67 24.58 2.70
C MET A 213 2.37 23.27 3.05
N THR A 214 3.57 23.06 2.51
CA THR A 214 4.38 21.87 2.81
C THR A 214 4.82 21.86 4.27
N SER A 215 4.44 20.80 4.98
CA SER A 215 4.89 20.50 6.33
C SER A 215 5.59 19.14 6.37
N GLN A 216 6.62 19.04 7.19
CA GLN A 216 7.38 17.83 7.45
C GLN A 216 7.34 17.51 8.94
N PHE A 217 7.13 16.24 9.26
CA PHE A 217 7.09 15.72 10.61
C PHE A 217 7.98 14.48 10.77
N GLY A 218 8.51 14.28 11.98
CA GLY A 218 9.08 13.01 12.41
C GLY A 218 7.97 12.02 12.80
N ASP A 219 7.96 11.58 14.05
CA ASP A 219 6.85 10.79 14.60
C ASP A 219 5.65 11.69 14.92
N VAL A 220 4.44 11.23 14.60
CA VAL A 220 3.19 11.97 14.82
C VAL A 220 2.21 11.16 15.65
N THR A 221 1.72 11.78 16.74
CA THR A 221 0.54 11.34 17.49
C THR A 221 -0.60 12.30 17.21
N LEU A 222 -1.66 11.85 16.55
CA LEU A 222 -2.86 12.64 16.27
C LEU A 222 -4.00 12.25 17.21
N VAL A 223 -4.52 13.20 17.98
CA VAL A 223 -5.65 13.00 18.90
C VAL A 223 -6.97 13.39 18.25
N GLY A 224 -7.03 14.55 17.60
CA GLY A 224 -8.23 15.09 16.95
C GLY A 224 -8.06 15.15 15.43
N GLU A 225 -8.21 16.34 14.85
CA GLU A 225 -8.26 16.52 13.40
C GLU A 225 -6.94 16.97 12.77
N MET A 226 -6.57 16.38 11.63
CA MET A 226 -5.56 16.89 10.71
C MET A 226 -6.21 17.22 9.37
N VAL A 227 -6.26 18.51 9.02
CA VAL A 227 -6.75 18.97 7.72
C VAL A 227 -5.58 19.42 6.86
N ILE A 228 -5.39 18.72 5.74
CA ILE A 228 -4.48 19.12 4.67
C ILE A 228 -5.34 19.79 3.60
N VAL A 229 -5.23 21.11 3.50
CA VAL A 229 -6.05 21.92 2.57
C VAL A 229 -5.55 21.77 1.13
N PRO A 230 -6.27 22.28 0.11
CA PRO A 230 -5.88 22.10 -1.28
C PRO A 230 -4.44 22.54 -1.56
N GLU A 231 -3.73 21.74 -2.38
CA GLU A 231 -2.33 21.94 -2.80
C GLU A 231 -1.28 21.88 -1.67
N ALA A 232 -1.68 21.67 -0.41
CA ALA A 232 -0.75 21.48 0.70
C ALA A 232 -0.18 20.05 0.74
N THR A 233 0.95 19.88 1.43
CA THR A 233 1.59 18.57 1.60
C THR A 233 1.94 18.34 3.06
N ALA A 234 1.57 17.20 3.62
CA ALA A 234 2.10 16.71 4.88
C ALA A 234 3.02 15.52 4.60
N ASN A 235 4.30 15.63 4.99
CA ASN A 235 5.30 14.58 4.85
C ASN A 235 5.70 14.06 6.23
N ILE A 236 5.37 12.81 6.52
CA ILE A 236 5.64 12.16 7.80
C ILE A 236 6.75 11.15 7.57
N GLN A 237 7.90 11.39 8.20
CA GLN A 237 9.11 10.57 8.03
C GLN A 237 9.21 9.44 9.07
N GLY A 238 8.47 9.57 10.17
CA GLY A 238 8.37 8.58 11.24
C GLY A 238 7.04 7.83 11.25
N SER A 239 6.68 7.33 12.42
CA SER A 239 5.41 6.64 12.68
C SER A 239 4.24 7.63 12.74
N PHE A 240 3.06 7.19 12.31
CA PHE A 240 1.81 7.94 12.43
C PHE A 240 0.84 7.18 13.31
N TYR A 241 0.41 7.77 14.43
CA TYR A 241 -0.54 7.16 15.34
C TYR A 241 -1.76 8.05 15.52
N GLY A 242 -2.88 7.65 14.92
CA GLY A 242 -4.19 8.24 15.13
C GLY A 242 -4.92 7.61 16.31
N SER A 243 -5.38 8.43 17.27
CA SER A 243 -6.24 8.01 18.37
C SER A 243 -7.64 7.61 17.90
N ALA A 244 -8.46 7.01 18.76
CA ALA A 244 -9.85 6.64 18.45
C ALA A 244 -10.78 7.82 18.09
N GLN A 245 -10.38 9.05 18.34
CA GLN A 245 -11.11 10.27 17.95
C GLN A 245 -10.47 10.97 16.75
N SER A 246 -9.34 10.45 16.26
CA SER A 246 -8.59 11.12 15.23
C SER A 246 -9.28 11.05 13.88
N PHE A 247 -9.10 12.11 13.11
CA PHE A 247 -9.64 12.25 11.76
C PHE A 247 -8.63 12.96 10.87
N VAL A 248 -8.34 12.38 9.72
CA VAL A 248 -7.45 12.97 8.71
C VAL A 248 -8.25 13.30 7.47
N SER A 249 -8.20 14.56 7.03
CA SER A 249 -8.85 15.04 5.82
C SER A 249 -7.80 15.52 4.82
N VAL A 250 -7.75 14.86 3.67
CA VAL A 250 -6.86 15.20 2.55
C VAL A 250 -7.71 15.82 1.45
N SER A 251 -7.56 17.14 1.27
CA SER A 251 -8.33 17.90 0.28
C SER A 251 -7.88 17.64 -1.16
N THR A 252 -8.61 18.23 -2.11
CA THR A 252 -8.28 18.17 -3.54
C THR A 252 -6.87 18.67 -3.83
N LEU A 253 -6.10 17.91 -4.60
CA LEU A 253 -4.68 18.17 -4.92
C LEU A 253 -3.74 18.21 -3.69
N ALA A 254 -4.24 17.89 -2.50
CA ALA A 254 -3.40 17.77 -1.31
C ALA A 254 -2.70 16.41 -1.28
N LEU A 255 -1.55 16.35 -0.62
CA LEU A 255 -0.77 15.13 -0.45
C LEU A 255 -0.49 14.85 1.03
N LEU A 256 -0.88 13.67 1.50
CA LEU A 256 -0.32 13.05 2.69
C LEU A 256 0.69 12.00 2.26
N LEU A 257 1.96 12.23 2.51
CA LEU A 257 3.04 11.27 2.30
C LEU A 257 3.51 10.77 3.67
N ILE A 258 3.44 9.46 3.90
CA ILE A 258 4.06 8.80 5.03
C ILE A 258 5.16 7.90 4.47
N ASN A 259 6.42 8.29 4.65
CA ASN A 259 7.56 7.65 4.02
C ASN A 259 8.80 7.70 4.91
N GLY A 260 9.37 6.54 5.22
CA GLY A 260 10.61 6.42 5.99
C GLY A 260 10.81 4.97 6.45
N GLN A 261 11.36 4.77 7.64
CA GLN A 261 11.17 3.51 8.39
C GLN A 261 10.08 3.70 9.49
N PRO A 262 8.82 4.09 9.18
CA PRO A 262 7.75 4.05 10.17
C PRO A 262 7.62 2.63 10.71
N GLN A 263 7.56 2.51 12.03
CA GLN A 263 7.23 1.22 12.63
C GLN A 263 5.73 0.97 12.57
N THR A 264 4.89 2.02 12.58
CA THR A 264 3.43 1.86 12.63
C THR A 264 2.72 3.04 11.97
N VAL A 265 1.68 2.75 11.20
CA VAL A 265 0.74 3.73 10.66
C VAL A 265 -0.68 3.34 11.10
N THR A 266 -1.30 4.15 11.94
CA THR A 266 -2.66 3.90 12.41
C THR A 266 -3.57 5.07 12.08
N PHE A 267 -4.62 4.83 11.31
CA PHE A 267 -5.70 5.78 11.08
C PHE A 267 -6.97 5.34 11.80
N ASN A 268 -7.62 6.24 12.51
CA ASN A 268 -8.98 5.97 12.97
C ASN A 268 -10.03 6.32 11.91
N GLN A 269 -9.90 7.50 11.29
CA GLN A 269 -10.71 7.89 10.15
C GLN A 269 -9.84 8.65 9.14
N LEU A 270 -9.97 8.27 7.87
CA LEU A 270 -9.30 8.91 6.75
C LEU A 270 -10.33 9.28 5.68
N GLN A 271 -10.42 10.58 5.39
CA GLN A 271 -11.16 11.14 4.27
C GLN A 271 -10.19 11.65 3.20
N VAL A 272 -10.34 11.15 1.98
CA VAL A 272 -9.58 11.63 0.81
C VAL A 272 -10.56 12.20 -0.20
N ASN A 273 -10.52 13.51 -0.42
CA ASN A 273 -11.39 14.18 -1.39
C ASN A 273 -10.92 13.94 -2.83
N GLU A 274 -11.74 14.35 -3.81
CA GLU A 274 -11.44 14.18 -5.24
C GLU A 274 -10.06 14.76 -5.59
N GLN A 275 -9.21 13.98 -6.26
CA GLN A 275 -7.80 14.29 -6.58
C GLN A 275 -6.87 14.50 -5.37
N GLY A 276 -7.34 14.33 -4.14
CA GLY A 276 -6.46 14.21 -2.97
C GLY A 276 -5.68 12.90 -3.04
N THR A 277 -4.46 12.90 -2.52
CA THR A 277 -3.58 11.73 -2.57
C THR A 277 -3.03 11.38 -1.18
N VAL A 278 -3.12 10.12 -0.82
CA VAL A 278 -2.42 9.54 0.33
C VAL A 278 -1.43 8.51 -0.18
N GLN A 279 -0.15 8.64 0.20
CA GLN A 279 0.90 7.70 -0.13
C GLN A 279 1.53 7.17 1.15
N ILE A 280 1.53 5.86 1.32
CA ILE A 280 2.14 5.17 2.44
C ILE A 280 3.19 4.23 1.88
N VAL A 281 4.46 4.53 2.16
CA VAL A 281 5.60 3.93 1.47
C VAL A 281 6.60 3.39 2.48
N ASN A 282 7.15 2.19 2.21
CA ASN A 282 8.22 1.56 3.00
C ASN A 282 7.89 1.28 4.49
N VAL A 283 6.64 0.92 4.80
CA VAL A 283 6.20 0.61 6.18
C VAL A 283 6.46 -0.85 6.53
N ALA A 284 7.09 -1.10 7.69
CA ALA A 284 7.70 -2.39 8.03
C ALA A 284 6.96 -3.28 9.06
N ASN A 285 5.95 -2.79 9.79
CA ASN A 285 5.24 -3.66 10.76
C ASN A 285 3.72 -3.66 10.63
N ASP A 286 3.06 -2.50 10.65
CA ASP A 286 1.60 -2.51 10.66
C ASP A 286 0.99 -1.21 10.13
N VAL A 287 0.07 -1.36 9.18
CA VAL A 287 -0.90 -0.33 8.81
C VAL A 287 -2.27 -0.80 9.27
N THR A 288 -2.84 -0.11 10.25
CA THR A 288 -4.18 -0.40 10.80
C THR A 288 -5.09 0.80 10.65
N GLY A 289 -6.32 0.62 10.21
CA GLY A 289 -7.28 1.71 10.29
C GLY A 289 -8.52 1.61 9.46
N ALA A 290 -9.51 2.43 9.83
CA ALA A 290 -10.71 2.65 9.04
C ALA A 290 -10.50 3.79 8.06
N THR A 291 -10.52 3.47 6.78
CA THR A 291 -10.69 4.47 5.73
C THR A 291 -12.19 4.71 5.59
N SER A 292 -12.66 5.94 5.82
CA SER A 292 -14.09 6.24 5.96
C SER A 292 -14.71 6.79 4.67
N TYR A 293 -13.92 7.45 3.82
CA TYR A 293 -14.35 7.93 2.50
C TYR A 293 -13.16 8.21 1.59
N ILE A 294 -13.09 7.57 0.42
CA ILE A 294 -12.03 7.78 -0.56
C ILE A 294 -12.64 8.19 -1.89
N ALA A 295 -12.64 9.49 -2.21
CA ALA A 295 -12.91 10.01 -3.54
C ALA A 295 -11.64 10.28 -4.37
N GLY A 296 -10.48 10.35 -3.72
CA GLY A 296 -9.17 10.49 -4.35
C GLY A 296 -8.40 9.18 -4.49
N THR A 297 -7.08 9.24 -4.37
CA THR A 297 -6.19 8.08 -4.49
C THR A 297 -5.52 7.75 -3.16
N VAL A 298 -5.54 6.48 -2.78
CA VAL A 298 -4.72 5.94 -1.70
C VAL A 298 -3.76 4.91 -2.29
N LEU A 299 -2.46 5.15 -2.16
CA LEU A 299 -1.41 4.26 -2.64
C LEU A 299 -0.64 3.67 -1.46
N PHE A 300 -0.52 2.35 -1.48
CA PHE A 300 0.38 1.59 -0.62
C PHE A 300 1.52 1.03 -1.46
N ASP A 301 2.76 1.36 -1.12
CA ASP A 301 3.93 0.99 -1.90
C ASP A 301 5.06 0.41 -1.03
N ASN A 302 5.46 -0.82 -1.33
CA ASN A 302 6.50 -1.54 -0.60
C ASN A 302 6.23 -1.60 0.91
N CYS A 303 4.96 -1.81 1.27
CA CYS A 303 4.56 -2.11 2.64
C CYS A 303 4.78 -3.61 2.83
N LEU A 304 5.86 -3.98 3.52
CA LEU A 304 6.24 -5.37 3.80
C LEU A 304 6.35 -5.52 5.32
N GLY A 305 5.28 -6.00 5.95
CA GLY A 305 5.27 -6.19 7.40
C GLY A 305 5.80 -7.55 7.82
N THR A 306 6.37 -7.64 9.02
CA THR A 306 6.60 -8.91 9.73
C THR A 306 5.68 -8.98 10.94
N THR A 307 4.75 -9.93 10.99
CA THR A 307 4.03 -10.22 12.25
C THR A 307 4.95 -10.92 13.24
N SER A 308 4.63 -10.79 14.52
CA SER A 308 5.30 -11.49 15.64
C SER A 308 5.23 -13.03 15.54
N PHE A 309 4.43 -13.58 14.63
CA PHE A 309 4.30 -15.02 14.35
C PHE A 309 5.10 -15.50 13.14
N GLY A 310 5.95 -14.66 12.55
CA GLY A 310 6.77 -15.03 11.40
C GLY A 310 6.01 -15.08 10.06
N GLN A 311 4.73 -14.66 10.04
CA GLN A 311 4.02 -14.37 8.79
C GLN A 311 4.28 -12.93 8.39
N THR A 312 4.74 -12.69 7.17
CA THR A 312 5.01 -11.35 6.66
C THR A 312 3.72 -10.68 6.16
N THR A 313 2.86 -10.17 7.04
CA THR A 313 1.71 -9.33 6.63
C THR A 313 2.03 -7.86 6.88
N ALA A 314 1.86 -7.03 5.86
CA ALA A 314 2.03 -5.58 5.92
C ALA A 314 0.87 -4.83 6.55
N PHE A 315 -0.31 -5.45 6.57
CA PHE A 315 -1.51 -4.92 7.19
C PHE A 315 -2.08 -6.01 8.09
N ALA A 316 -2.21 -5.77 9.39
CA ALA A 316 -2.99 -6.68 10.23
C ALA A 316 -4.49 -6.59 9.91
N ASN A 317 -4.98 -5.38 9.57
CA ASN A 317 -6.37 -5.14 9.18
C ASN A 317 -6.49 -3.88 8.31
N LEU A 318 -6.94 -4.04 7.06
CA LEU A 318 -7.32 -2.96 6.17
C LEU A 318 -8.85 -2.84 6.15
N GLN A 319 -9.40 -1.75 6.69
CA GLN A 319 -10.83 -1.48 6.65
C GLN A 319 -11.14 -0.41 5.59
N VAL A 320 -12.02 -0.74 4.66
CA VAL A 320 -12.38 0.10 3.51
C VAL A 320 -13.84 0.50 3.57
N ALA A 321 -14.14 1.79 3.77
CA ALA A 321 -15.48 2.34 3.65
C ALA A 321 -15.56 3.28 2.45
N GLY A 322 -16.62 3.13 1.64
CA GLY A 322 -17.05 4.20 0.74
C GLY A 322 -15.99 4.72 -0.24
N VAL A 323 -15.39 3.84 -1.05
CA VAL A 323 -14.46 4.26 -2.11
C VAL A 323 -15.27 4.65 -3.35
N ILE A 324 -15.09 5.89 -3.81
CA ILE A 324 -15.51 6.37 -5.13
C ILE A 324 -14.28 6.51 -6.05
N GLY A 325 -13.10 6.71 -5.45
CA GLY A 325 -11.81 6.78 -6.12
C GLY A 325 -11.12 5.42 -6.28
N GLU A 326 -9.82 5.38 -6.08
CA GLU A 326 -9.00 4.17 -6.32
C GLU A 326 -8.07 3.87 -5.14
N LEU A 327 -8.08 2.60 -4.71
CA LEU A 327 -7.12 2.04 -3.78
C LEU A 327 -6.07 1.24 -4.57
N ILE A 328 -4.81 1.66 -4.54
CA ILE A 328 -3.72 1.02 -5.28
C ILE A 328 -2.80 0.28 -4.31
N LEU A 329 -2.57 -1.00 -4.57
CA LEU A 329 -1.71 -1.89 -3.81
C LEU A 329 -0.48 -2.27 -4.66
N ASN A 330 0.71 -1.88 -4.21
CA ASN A 330 1.98 -2.23 -4.82
C ASN A 330 2.91 -2.92 -3.81
N ALA A 331 3.27 -4.20 -4.06
CA ALA A 331 4.11 -4.99 -3.15
C ALA A 331 3.56 -4.99 -1.70
N ALA A 332 2.35 -5.53 -1.51
CA ALA A 332 1.60 -5.44 -0.26
C ALA A 332 1.02 -6.79 0.19
N ASN A 333 1.14 -7.10 1.48
CA ASN A 333 0.55 -8.30 2.06
C ASN A 333 -0.56 -7.94 3.07
N ILE A 334 -1.82 -8.18 2.72
CA ILE A 334 -2.99 -7.84 3.53
C ILE A 334 -3.38 -9.05 4.39
N GLY A 335 -3.24 -8.93 5.71
CA GLY A 335 -3.66 -9.95 6.68
C GLY A 335 -5.18 -10.13 6.68
N ASN A 336 -5.93 -9.06 6.88
CA ASN A 336 -7.40 -9.06 6.85
C ASN A 336 -7.93 -7.85 6.08
N LEU A 337 -8.79 -8.07 5.08
CA LEU A 337 -9.53 -7.02 4.38
C LEU A 337 -10.98 -6.99 4.86
N THR A 338 -11.43 -5.86 5.39
CA THR A 338 -12.82 -5.65 5.80
C THR A 338 -13.40 -4.48 5.02
N GLN A 339 -14.64 -4.58 4.57
CA GLN A 339 -15.38 -3.45 4.03
C GLN A 339 -16.36 -2.93 5.08
N VAL A 340 -16.33 -1.63 5.34
CA VAL A 340 -17.31 -0.97 6.19
C VAL A 340 -18.55 -0.65 5.35
N GLN A 341 -19.68 -1.19 5.79
CA GLN A 341 -20.96 -1.06 5.10
C GLN A 341 -21.68 0.24 5.49
N SER A 342 -22.24 0.90 4.48
CA SER A 342 -23.16 2.03 4.64
C SER A 342 -24.38 1.59 5.45
N GLN A 343 -24.77 2.41 6.42
CA GLN A 343 -26.02 2.24 7.18
C GLN A 343 -27.27 2.60 6.35
N VAL A 344 -27.09 3.20 5.17
CA VAL A 344 -28.16 3.52 4.22
C VAL A 344 -28.20 2.44 3.14
N PRO A 345 -29.32 1.69 3.02
CA PRO A 345 -29.50 0.68 1.97
C PRO A 345 -29.31 1.29 0.56
N ASN A 346 -28.66 0.54 -0.33
CA ASN A 346 -28.37 0.93 -1.72
C ASN A 346 -27.49 2.18 -1.90
N ALA A 347 -26.85 2.68 -0.85
CA ALA A 347 -25.97 3.84 -0.92
C ALA A 347 -24.46 3.48 -0.92
N GLN A 348 -24.12 2.18 -0.95
CA GLN A 348 -22.72 1.75 -0.98
C GLN A 348 -22.09 2.10 -2.35
N PRO A 349 -21.06 2.96 -2.40
CA PRO A 349 -20.36 3.24 -3.65
C PRO A 349 -19.51 2.04 -4.09
N ASN A 350 -19.15 2.02 -5.37
CA ASN A 350 -18.33 0.96 -5.96
C ASN A 350 -16.89 1.06 -5.48
N VAL A 351 -16.39 0.02 -4.81
CA VAL A 351 -15.00 -0.03 -4.37
C VAL A 351 -14.13 -0.60 -5.48
N ARG A 352 -13.07 0.12 -5.85
CA ARG A 352 -12.07 -0.34 -6.82
C ARG A 352 -10.71 -0.50 -6.14
N ILE A 353 -10.17 -1.71 -6.21
CA ILE A 353 -8.87 -2.08 -5.65
C ILE A 353 -7.98 -2.56 -6.78
N SER A 354 -6.87 -1.87 -6.99
CA SER A 354 -5.94 -2.15 -8.10
C SER A 354 -4.64 -2.75 -7.55
N SER A 355 -4.32 -3.98 -7.95
CA SER A 355 -3.01 -4.60 -7.70
C SER A 355 -2.06 -4.27 -8.85
N VAL A 356 -1.00 -3.50 -8.58
CA VAL A 356 0.00 -3.10 -9.59
C VAL A 356 1.38 -3.72 -9.36
N GLY A 357 1.56 -4.43 -8.25
CA GLY A 357 2.76 -5.20 -7.91
C GLY A 357 2.38 -6.52 -7.25
N ASP A 358 3.26 -7.11 -6.45
CA ASP A 358 2.96 -8.39 -5.79
C ASP A 358 2.04 -8.20 -4.57
N VAL A 359 0.80 -8.68 -4.67
CA VAL A 359 -0.20 -8.53 -3.61
C VAL A 359 -0.68 -9.88 -3.11
N THR A 360 -0.80 -10.03 -1.80
CA THR A 360 -1.42 -11.20 -1.16
C THR A 360 -2.57 -10.77 -0.26
N LEU A 361 -3.73 -11.41 -0.40
CA LEU A 361 -4.90 -11.25 0.46
C LEU A 361 -5.10 -12.54 1.27
N ASN A 362 -4.92 -12.47 2.59
CA ASN A 362 -4.96 -13.67 3.44
C ASN A 362 -6.31 -13.99 4.05
N THR A 363 -7.10 -12.99 4.44
CA THR A 363 -8.43 -13.21 5.05
C THR A 363 -9.37 -12.06 4.71
N PHE A 364 -10.68 -12.34 4.73
CA PHE A 364 -11.73 -11.34 4.56
C PHE A 364 -12.60 -11.29 5.81
N GLY A 365 -12.69 -10.10 6.41
CA GLY A 365 -13.39 -9.88 7.68
C GLY A 365 -14.88 -9.60 7.50
N SER A 366 -15.35 -9.37 6.28
CA SER A 366 -16.74 -9.05 5.96
C SER A 366 -17.07 -9.34 4.49
N LEU A 367 -18.36 -9.39 4.20
CA LEU A 367 -18.92 -9.31 2.84
C LEU A 367 -18.37 -8.10 2.06
N LEU A 368 -18.01 -8.31 0.79
CA LEU A 368 -17.59 -7.27 -0.14
C LEU A 368 -18.73 -6.84 -1.07
N ILE A 369 -19.31 -5.67 -0.80
CA ILE A 369 -20.39 -5.06 -1.56
C ILE A 369 -19.81 -4.17 -2.67
N ASN A 370 -20.28 -4.34 -3.90
CA ASN A 370 -19.93 -3.51 -5.06
C ASN A 370 -18.41 -3.37 -5.29
N THR A 371 -17.64 -4.42 -5.01
CA THR A 371 -16.16 -4.36 -4.99
C THR A 371 -15.57 -5.05 -6.22
N ILE A 372 -14.70 -4.33 -6.93
CA ILE A 372 -13.96 -4.83 -8.10
C ILE A 372 -12.46 -4.80 -7.78
N PHE A 373 -11.81 -5.94 -8.02
CA PHE A 373 -10.36 -6.05 -8.04
C PHE A 373 -9.85 -5.98 -9.46
N ASP A 374 -8.97 -5.04 -9.75
CA ASP A 374 -8.20 -4.98 -10.99
C ASP A 374 -6.78 -5.47 -10.71
N VAL A 375 -6.38 -6.57 -11.35
CA VAL A 375 -5.00 -7.06 -11.34
C VAL A 375 -4.32 -6.50 -12.58
N GLU A 376 -3.59 -5.41 -12.41
CA GLU A 376 -3.01 -4.64 -13.51
C GLU A 376 -1.82 -5.37 -14.16
N GLN A 377 -1.46 -4.95 -15.37
CA GLN A 377 -0.35 -5.57 -16.11
C GLN A 377 0.97 -5.44 -15.34
N GLY A 378 1.63 -6.58 -15.08
CA GLY A 378 2.87 -6.66 -14.31
C GLY A 378 2.66 -6.78 -12.80
N GLY A 379 1.42 -6.64 -12.31
CA GLY A 379 1.05 -6.97 -10.94
C GLY A 379 0.69 -8.45 -10.78
N SER A 380 0.74 -8.93 -9.53
CA SER A 380 0.26 -10.25 -9.15
C SER A 380 -0.71 -10.14 -7.97
N LEU A 381 -1.70 -11.03 -7.90
CA LEU A 381 -2.63 -11.14 -6.78
C LEU A 381 -2.72 -12.60 -6.35
N LEU A 382 -2.46 -12.88 -5.08
CA LEU A 382 -2.66 -14.18 -4.46
C LEU A 382 -3.82 -14.12 -3.45
N LEU A 383 -4.80 -14.98 -3.63
CA LEU A 383 -5.94 -15.17 -2.74
C LEU A 383 -5.78 -16.47 -1.95
N ASN A 384 -5.67 -16.38 -0.61
CA ASN A 384 -5.42 -17.53 0.27
C ASN A 384 -6.64 -17.99 1.10
N ASP A 385 -7.76 -17.26 1.05
CA ASP A 385 -8.94 -17.53 1.88
C ASP A 385 -10.21 -17.17 1.13
N ASP A 386 -11.33 -17.68 1.65
CA ASP A 386 -12.65 -17.51 1.07
C ASP A 386 -13.05 -16.02 1.02
N VAL A 387 -13.70 -15.63 -0.07
CA VAL A 387 -14.21 -14.28 -0.26
C VAL A 387 -15.66 -14.33 -0.70
N GLU A 388 -16.49 -13.53 -0.03
CA GLU A 388 -17.91 -13.41 -0.32
C GLU A 388 -18.23 -12.01 -0.82
N PHE A 389 -19.00 -11.94 -1.91
CA PHE A 389 -19.39 -10.68 -2.55
C PHE A 389 -20.91 -10.51 -2.60
N ALA A 390 -21.36 -9.25 -2.58
CA ALA A 390 -22.74 -8.87 -2.91
C ALA A 390 -22.76 -7.71 -3.92
N GLY A 391 -23.80 -7.67 -4.75
CA GLY A 391 -23.92 -6.70 -5.84
C GLY A 391 -22.94 -6.95 -7.00
N PRO A 392 -22.75 -5.97 -7.90
CA PRO A 392 -21.78 -6.07 -8.98
C PRO A 392 -20.33 -6.07 -8.44
N GLY A 393 -19.61 -7.17 -8.63
CA GLY A 393 -18.25 -7.30 -8.11
C GLY A 393 -17.42 -8.36 -8.84
N GLY A 394 -16.21 -8.60 -8.35
CA GLY A 394 -15.33 -9.66 -8.85
C GLY A 394 -13.96 -9.16 -9.29
N PHE A 395 -13.37 -9.86 -10.26
CA PHE A 395 -11.96 -9.70 -10.62
C PHE A 395 -11.78 -9.43 -12.11
N ARG A 396 -10.91 -8.48 -12.44
CA ARG A 396 -10.46 -8.16 -13.79
C ARG A 396 -8.96 -8.38 -13.87
N VAL A 397 -8.52 -9.26 -14.76
CA VAL A 397 -7.16 -9.79 -14.73
C VAL A 397 -6.40 -9.42 -16.00
N TYR A 398 -5.46 -8.50 -15.86
CA TYR A 398 -4.48 -8.10 -16.88
C TYR A 398 -3.06 -8.59 -16.53
N GLY A 399 -2.76 -8.76 -15.23
CA GLY A 399 -1.54 -9.36 -14.68
C GLY A 399 -1.72 -10.84 -14.31
N GLU A 400 -1.17 -11.25 -13.17
CA GLU A 400 -1.27 -12.63 -12.66
C GLU A 400 -2.24 -12.73 -11.48
N PHE A 401 -3.21 -13.62 -11.53
CA PHE A 401 -4.11 -13.90 -10.41
C PHE A 401 -4.04 -15.38 -10.03
N THR A 402 -3.71 -15.66 -8.78
CA THR A 402 -3.65 -17.01 -8.22
C THR A 402 -4.68 -17.16 -7.11
N ILE A 403 -5.51 -18.19 -7.22
CA ILE A 403 -6.45 -18.61 -6.18
C ILE A 403 -6.04 -19.99 -5.70
N ASN A 404 -5.72 -20.11 -4.41
CA ASN A 404 -5.24 -21.36 -3.83
C ASN A 404 -6.15 -21.79 -2.68
N GLN A 405 -6.86 -22.90 -2.86
CA GLN A 405 -7.72 -23.50 -1.83
C GLN A 405 -8.77 -22.55 -1.24
N ALA A 406 -9.25 -21.60 -2.06
CA ALA A 406 -10.22 -20.60 -1.65
C ALA A 406 -11.52 -20.72 -2.45
N THR A 407 -12.59 -20.22 -1.85
CA THR A 407 -13.93 -20.16 -2.42
C THR A 407 -14.30 -18.71 -2.68
N ILE A 408 -14.71 -18.40 -3.91
CA ILE A 408 -15.36 -17.13 -4.24
C ILE A 408 -16.85 -17.38 -4.25
N THR A 409 -17.58 -16.85 -3.27
CA THR A 409 -19.03 -17.01 -3.15
C THR A 409 -19.79 -15.72 -3.46
N THR A 410 -21.06 -15.90 -3.84
CA THR A 410 -22.00 -14.79 -4.00
C THR A 410 -23.05 -14.85 -2.90
N GLU A 411 -23.29 -13.74 -2.22
CA GLU A 411 -24.44 -13.61 -1.32
C GLU A 411 -25.65 -13.15 -2.14
N ASN A 412 -26.75 -13.89 -2.04
CA ASN A 412 -28.03 -13.49 -2.61
C ASN A 412 -28.73 -12.47 -1.70
N ASP A 413 -28.15 -11.27 -1.60
CA ASP A 413 -28.77 -10.14 -0.93
C ASP A 413 -29.84 -9.50 -1.86
N PRO A 414 -31.12 -9.42 -1.45
CA PRO A 414 -32.17 -8.78 -2.24
C PRO A 414 -31.92 -7.29 -2.53
N ASP A 415 -31.15 -6.60 -1.68
CA ASP A 415 -30.78 -5.20 -1.89
C ASP A 415 -29.61 -5.06 -2.89
N TYR A 416 -28.76 -6.09 -3.00
CA TYR A 416 -27.58 -6.10 -3.87
C TYR A 416 -27.48 -7.40 -4.70
N PRO A 417 -28.27 -7.55 -5.78
CA PRO A 417 -28.24 -8.75 -6.60
C PRO A 417 -26.85 -8.97 -7.19
N ALA A 418 -26.27 -10.12 -6.85
CA ALA A 418 -24.92 -10.50 -7.25
C ALA A 418 -24.77 -10.62 -8.77
N VAL A 419 -23.75 -9.93 -9.31
CA VAL A 419 -23.20 -10.21 -10.64
C VAL A 419 -21.70 -10.31 -10.47
N ILE A 420 -21.24 -11.51 -10.11
CA ILE A 420 -19.82 -11.76 -9.85
C ILE A 420 -19.24 -12.55 -11.01
N GLY A 421 -18.03 -12.14 -11.40
CA GLY A 421 -17.25 -12.90 -12.35
C GLY A 421 -15.79 -12.56 -12.32
N ILE A 422 -15.00 -13.50 -12.83
CA ILE A 422 -13.60 -13.28 -13.15
C ILE A 422 -13.54 -13.04 -14.65
N THR A 423 -12.94 -11.92 -15.07
CA THR A 423 -12.73 -11.62 -16.49
C THR A 423 -11.24 -11.45 -16.77
N LEU A 424 -10.70 -12.28 -17.67
CA LEU A 424 -9.33 -12.18 -18.14
C LEU A 424 -9.27 -11.31 -19.42
N TYR A 425 -8.39 -10.31 -19.39
CA TYR A 425 -8.14 -9.34 -20.47
C TYR A 425 -6.68 -9.42 -20.97
N GLY A 426 -6.09 -10.61 -21.00
CA GLY A 426 -4.70 -10.84 -21.39
C GLY A 426 -3.80 -11.32 -20.25
N GLY A 427 -4.31 -11.34 -19.01
CA GLY A 427 -3.58 -11.83 -17.85
C GLY A 427 -3.52 -13.36 -17.74
N VAL A 428 -2.98 -13.83 -16.62
CA VAL A 428 -2.87 -15.24 -16.28
C VAL A 428 -3.68 -15.54 -15.02
N LEU A 429 -4.50 -16.58 -15.05
CA LEU A 429 -5.24 -17.09 -13.91
C LEU A 429 -4.71 -18.49 -13.54
N TYR A 430 -4.38 -18.69 -12.27
CA TYR A 430 -4.08 -19.99 -11.67
C TYR A 430 -5.16 -20.31 -10.64
N THR A 431 -5.78 -21.47 -10.75
CA THR A 431 -6.76 -21.94 -9.76
C THR A 431 -6.40 -23.36 -9.33
N GLU A 432 -6.28 -23.58 -8.02
CA GLU A 432 -6.01 -24.88 -7.43
C GLU A 432 -7.02 -25.17 -6.31
N ASN A 433 -7.74 -26.29 -6.42
CA ASN A 433 -8.75 -26.72 -5.44
C ASN A 433 -9.71 -25.57 -5.05
N THR A 434 -10.21 -24.87 -6.07
CA THR A 434 -10.91 -23.60 -5.94
C THR A 434 -12.36 -23.75 -6.38
N THR A 435 -13.29 -23.09 -5.68
CA THR A 435 -14.68 -22.99 -6.12
C THR A 435 -15.05 -21.53 -6.41
N ILE A 436 -15.65 -21.27 -7.57
CA ILE A 436 -16.08 -19.94 -7.99
C ILE A 436 -17.57 -19.97 -8.28
N ASP A 437 -18.36 -19.31 -7.45
CA ASP A 437 -19.76 -19.02 -7.69
C ASP A 437 -19.89 -17.77 -8.57
N GLY A 438 -20.33 -17.94 -9.81
CA GLY A 438 -20.42 -16.86 -10.79
C GLY A 438 -19.95 -17.22 -12.18
N VAL A 439 -19.57 -16.20 -12.95
CA VAL A 439 -19.20 -16.36 -14.38
C VAL A 439 -17.71 -16.14 -14.58
N VAL A 440 -17.03 -17.10 -15.21
CA VAL A 440 -15.64 -16.90 -15.68
C VAL A 440 -15.66 -16.55 -17.16
N ARG A 441 -15.05 -15.41 -17.52
CA ARG A 441 -14.94 -14.94 -18.90
C ARG A 441 -13.47 -14.78 -19.29
N ILE A 442 -13.12 -15.32 -20.45
CA ILE A 442 -11.76 -15.22 -20.99
C ILE A 442 -11.86 -14.55 -22.35
N ALA A 443 -11.63 -13.24 -22.35
CA ALA A 443 -11.57 -12.46 -23.57
C ALA A 443 -10.20 -12.65 -24.24
N ASP A 444 -9.14 -12.69 -23.43
CA ASP A 444 -7.76 -12.98 -23.81
C ASP A 444 -6.97 -13.44 -22.57
N GLY A 445 -5.76 -13.98 -22.73
CA GLY A 445 -4.90 -14.43 -21.63
C GLY A 445 -4.81 -15.95 -21.49
N THR A 446 -4.38 -16.45 -20.32
CA THR A 446 -4.23 -17.89 -20.06
C THR A 446 -4.83 -18.28 -18.71
N TRP A 447 -5.55 -19.40 -18.66
CA TRP A 447 -6.04 -19.98 -17.41
C TRP A 447 -5.50 -21.40 -17.22
N PHE A 448 -4.97 -21.67 -16.03
CA PHE A 448 -4.46 -22.97 -15.57
C PHE A 448 -5.34 -23.53 -14.43
N PRO A 449 -6.43 -24.25 -14.74
CA PRO A 449 -7.25 -24.88 -13.72
C PRO A 449 -6.70 -26.24 -13.25
N VAL A 450 -6.69 -26.42 -11.93
CA VAL A 450 -6.46 -27.69 -11.23
C VAL A 450 -7.56 -27.84 -10.19
N ASP A 451 -8.30 -28.95 -10.24
CA ASP A 451 -9.42 -29.27 -9.35
C ASP A 451 -10.37 -28.06 -9.10
N THR A 452 -10.73 -27.37 -10.18
CA THR A 452 -11.49 -26.12 -10.09
C THR A 452 -12.98 -26.36 -10.37
N THR A 453 -13.85 -25.82 -9.52
CA THR A 453 -15.30 -25.89 -9.69
C THR A 453 -15.88 -24.50 -9.98
N ILE A 454 -16.64 -24.36 -11.05
CA ILE A 454 -17.38 -23.16 -11.40
C ILE A 454 -18.87 -23.42 -11.20
N VAL A 455 -19.46 -22.75 -10.21
CA VAL A 455 -20.92 -22.73 -10.02
C VAL A 455 -21.50 -21.61 -10.88
N GLY A 456 -21.62 -21.89 -12.18
CA GLY A 456 -22.08 -20.91 -13.15
C GLY A 456 -21.52 -21.16 -14.55
N ASN A 457 -21.43 -20.12 -15.37
CA ASN A 457 -21.06 -20.24 -16.78
C ASN A 457 -19.58 -19.92 -17.01
N VAL A 458 -18.98 -20.60 -17.98
CA VAL A 458 -17.65 -20.28 -18.50
C VAL A 458 -17.76 -19.85 -19.96
N ASN A 459 -17.21 -18.69 -20.29
CA ASN A 459 -17.22 -18.15 -21.66
C ASN A 459 -15.81 -17.77 -22.11
N PHE A 460 -15.27 -18.56 -23.03
CA PHE A 460 -14.02 -18.31 -23.75
C PHE A 460 -14.33 -17.66 -25.09
N GLN A 461 -13.93 -16.39 -25.27
CA GLN A 461 -13.99 -15.72 -26.57
C GLN A 461 -12.61 -15.69 -27.25
N GLY A 462 -11.54 -15.71 -26.45
CA GLY A 462 -10.15 -15.73 -26.88
C GLY A 462 -9.24 -16.38 -25.83
N GLY A 463 -7.92 -16.27 -26.02
CA GLY A 463 -6.92 -16.76 -25.07
C GLY A 463 -6.78 -18.28 -25.00
N TYR A 464 -6.27 -18.76 -23.87
CA TYR A 464 -5.78 -20.12 -23.68
C TYR A 464 -6.34 -20.77 -22.40
N LEU A 465 -6.89 -21.97 -22.53
CA LEU A 465 -7.17 -22.86 -21.40
C LEU A 465 -6.08 -23.92 -21.36
N ASN A 466 -5.24 -23.93 -20.33
CA ASN A 466 -4.03 -24.74 -20.30
C ASN A 466 -4.07 -25.75 -19.15
N PHE A 467 -4.25 -27.02 -19.49
CA PHE A 467 -4.17 -28.12 -18.55
C PHE A 467 -2.73 -28.61 -18.45
N SER A 468 -2.02 -28.13 -17.43
CA SER A 468 -0.64 -28.53 -17.13
C SER A 468 -0.56 -29.92 -16.52
N THR A 469 -1.62 -30.42 -15.91
CA THR A 469 -1.80 -31.81 -15.45
C THR A 469 -3.15 -32.29 -15.95
N ALA A 470 -3.20 -33.29 -16.83
CA ALA A 470 -4.46 -33.87 -17.29
C ALA A 470 -4.85 -35.03 -16.36
N THR A 471 -5.19 -34.70 -15.12
CA THR A 471 -5.78 -35.63 -14.15
C THR A 471 -7.30 -35.48 -14.17
N ASN A 472 -8.01 -36.50 -13.68
CA ASN A 472 -9.47 -36.59 -13.74
C ASN A 472 -10.16 -35.32 -13.20
N GLN A 473 -11.08 -34.74 -13.98
CA GLN A 473 -11.95 -33.62 -13.58
C GLN A 473 -11.25 -32.34 -13.07
N ASN A 474 -10.16 -31.94 -13.72
CA ASN A 474 -9.50 -30.66 -13.43
C ASN A 474 -10.43 -29.43 -13.45
N LEU A 475 -11.52 -29.47 -14.24
CA LEU A 475 -12.49 -28.38 -14.32
C LEU A 475 -13.93 -28.90 -14.35
N ASN A 476 -14.71 -28.54 -13.32
CA ASN A 476 -16.12 -28.85 -13.20
C ASN A 476 -16.96 -27.58 -13.37
N ILE A 477 -17.97 -27.58 -14.25
CA ILE A 477 -18.80 -26.41 -14.56
C ILE A 477 -20.27 -26.79 -14.37
N SER A 478 -20.97 -26.16 -13.42
CA SER A 478 -22.40 -26.45 -13.20
C SER A 478 -23.33 -25.79 -14.23
N GLY A 479 -22.87 -24.71 -14.87
CA GLY A 479 -23.58 -24.02 -15.94
C GLY A 479 -23.12 -24.48 -17.32
N SER A 480 -23.08 -23.55 -18.27
CA SER A 480 -22.69 -23.81 -19.66
C SER A 480 -21.25 -23.40 -19.95
N LEU A 481 -20.62 -24.11 -20.90
CA LEU A 481 -19.30 -23.80 -21.43
C LEU A 481 -19.45 -23.30 -22.88
N THR A 482 -18.91 -22.12 -23.17
CA THR A 482 -18.79 -21.60 -24.55
C THR A 482 -17.33 -21.41 -24.88
N ILE A 483 -16.88 -22.01 -25.99
CA ILE A 483 -15.55 -21.81 -26.57
C ILE A 483 -15.75 -21.14 -27.93
N GLY A 484 -15.21 -19.94 -28.09
CA GLY A 484 -15.33 -19.12 -29.29
C GLY A 484 -14.17 -19.32 -30.26
N GLU A 485 -14.30 -18.78 -31.47
CA GLU A 485 -13.36 -19.01 -32.57
C GLU A 485 -11.91 -18.59 -32.28
N GLY A 486 -11.70 -17.62 -31.39
CA GLY A 486 -10.36 -17.14 -30.98
C GLY A 486 -9.73 -17.88 -29.81
N ALA A 487 -10.45 -18.82 -29.19
CA ALA A 487 -9.98 -19.53 -28.00
C ALA A 487 -9.22 -20.82 -28.36
N THR A 488 -8.26 -21.19 -27.52
CA THR A 488 -7.47 -22.42 -27.67
C THR A 488 -7.43 -23.23 -26.38
N ILE A 489 -7.73 -24.53 -26.44
CA ILE A 489 -7.47 -25.48 -25.35
C ILE A 489 -6.12 -26.15 -25.58
N TYR A 490 -5.25 -26.10 -24.58
CA TYR A 490 -3.99 -26.84 -24.52
C TYR A 490 -4.09 -27.97 -23.49
N LEU A 491 -3.81 -29.19 -23.94
CA LEU A 491 -3.62 -30.36 -23.10
C LEU A 491 -2.12 -30.66 -23.09
N ASN A 492 -1.41 -30.14 -22.09
CA ASN A 492 0.07 -30.14 -22.06
C ASN A 492 0.67 -31.31 -21.28
N ASN A 493 -0.05 -32.42 -21.21
CA ASN A 493 0.39 -33.63 -20.52
C ASN A 493 -0.20 -34.88 -21.16
N ASP A 494 0.35 -36.05 -20.81
CA ASP A 494 -0.15 -37.33 -21.30
C ASP A 494 -1.59 -37.55 -20.84
N LEU A 495 -2.48 -37.75 -21.82
CA LEU A 495 -3.86 -38.12 -21.57
C LEU A 495 -3.94 -39.59 -21.13
N ILE A 496 -4.86 -39.90 -20.22
CA ILE A 496 -5.14 -41.27 -19.77
C ILE A 496 -6.34 -41.80 -20.55
N ALA A 497 -6.18 -43.00 -21.14
CA ALA A 497 -7.23 -43.64 -21.92
C ALA A 497 -8.33 -44.22 -21.01
N GLU A 498 -9.60 -44.09 -21.43
CA GLU A 498 -10.79 -44.59 -20.72
C GLU A 498 -10.97 -44.05 -19.29
N ASP A 499 -10.41 -42.88 -18.99
CA ASP A 499 -10.52 -42.21 -17.68
C ASP A 499 -11.59 -41.12 -17.66
N ASP A 500 -11.85 -40.52 -16.50
CA ASP A 500 -12.81 -39.42 -16.38
C ASP A 500 -12.46 -38.23 -17.29
N PRO A 501 -13.45 -37.45 -17.75
CA PRO A 501 -13.19 -36.27 -18.57
C PRO A 501 -12.36 -35.24 -17.81
N ILE A 502 -11.53 -34.50 -18.56
CA ILE A 502 -10.75 -33.37 -18.02
C ILE A 502 -11.69 -32.22 -17.63
N VAL A 503 -12.72 -32.00 -18.45
CA VAL A 503 -13.74 -30.96 -18.23
C VAL A 503 -15.12 -31.60 -18.16
N PHE A 504 -15.81 -31.39 -17.05
CA PHE A 504 -17.20 -31.80 -16.88
C PHE A 504 -18.13 -30.58 -16.88
N VAL A 505 -19.25 -30.65 -17.61
CA VAL A 505 -20.21 -29.56 -17.76
C VAL A 505 -21.64 -30.06 -17.55
N SER A 506 -22.34 -29.57 -16.53
CA SER A 506 -23.75 -29.92 -16.31
C SER A 506 -24.70 -29.27 -17.31
N GLY A 507 -24.33 -28.12 -17.88
CA GLY A 507 -25.08 -27.44 -18.92
C GLY A 507 -24.58 -27.70 -20.33
N ASN A 508 -24.98 -26.83 -21.25
CA ASN A 508 -24.66 -26.97 -22.67
C ASN A 508 -23.20 -26.61 -22.92
N VAL A 509 -22.59 -27.30 -23.89
CA VAL A 509 -21.26 -26.96 -24.42
C VAL A 509 -21.40 -26.46 -25.85
N THR A 510 -20.82 -25.30 -26.14
CA THR A 510 -20.71 -24.77 -27.51
C THR A 510 -19.25 -24.70 -27.92
N LEU A 511 -18.90 -25.36 -29.02
CA LEU A 511 -17.55 -25.46 -29.55
C LEU A 511 -17.38 -24.61 -30.82
N GLY A 512 -16.50 -23.62 -30.72
CA GLY A 512 -15.76 -22.96 -31.79
C GLY A 512 -14.32 -22.78 -31.27
N GLY A 513 -13.32 -22.58 -32.13
CA GLY A 513 -11.93 -22.38 -31.68
C GLY A 513 -11.03 -23.58 -31.93
N THR A 514 -9.93 -23.68 -31.17
CA THR A 514 -8.83 -24.63 -31.45
C THR A 514 -8.54 -25.55 -30.27
N ILE A 515 -8.16 -26.80 -30.54
CA ILE A 515 -7.64 -27.72 -29.52
C ILE A 515 -6.25 -28.23 -29.91
N VAL A 516 -5.31 -28.22 -28.96
CA VAL A 516 -3.97 -28.75 -29.13
C VAL A 516 -3.66 -29.71 -27.98
N ALA A 517 -3.40 -30.97 -28.32
CA ALA A 517 -2.95 -31.97 -27.36
C ALA A 517 -1.46 -32.27 -27.55
N ILE A 518 -0.69 -32.24 -26.48
CA ILE A 518 0.74 -32.57 -26.48
C ILE A 518 0.94 -33.84 -25.65
N MET A 519 1.26 -34.94 -26.33
CA MET A 519 1.57 -36.22 -25.70
C MET A 519 3.10 -36.32 -25.54
N GLN A 520 3.55 -36.46 -24.30
CA GLN A 520 4.98 -36.41 -23.95
C GLN A 520 5.61 -37.81 -23.92
N ASP A 521 4.90 -38.83 -23.41
CA ASP A 521 5.35 -40.21 -23.34
C ASP A 521 4.84 -41.05 -24.54
N PRO A 522 5.71 -41.60 -25.40
CA PRO A 522 5.31 -42.45 -26.52
C PRO A 522 4.67 -43.78 -26.10
N PHE A 523 4.80 -44.21 -24.85
CA PHE A 523 4.20 -45.45 -24.34
C PHE A 523 2.81 -45.27 -23.70
N SER A 524 2.37 -44.03 -23.51
CA SER A 524 1.03 -43.71 -22.97
C SER A 524 -0.08 -43.82 -24.03
N LEU A 525 0.30 -43.86 -25.32
CA LEU A 525 -0.65 -43.92 -26.43
C LEU A 525 -1.20 -45.35 -26.60
N VAL A 526 -2.52 -45.48 -26.44
CA VAL A 526 -3.28 -46.72 -26.60
C VAL A 526 -4.24 -46.52 -27.77
N TYR A 527 -3.98 -47.26 -28.85
CA TYR A 527 -4.81 -47.19 -30.05
C TYR A 527 -6.22 -47.76 -29.81
N ASN A 528 -7.19 -47.22 -30.55
CA ASN A 528 -8.60 -47.62 -30.51
C ASN A 528 -9.23 -47.52 -29.10
N LYS A 529 -8.75 -46.56 -28.30
CA LYS A 529 -9.29 -46.20 -27.01
C LYS A 529 -9.75 -44.75 -27.01
N ASN A 530 -10.75 -44.47 -26.18
CA ASN A 530 -11.33 -43.14 -26.05
C ASN A 530 -10.56 -42.38 -24.97
N TYR A 531 -10.10 -41.19 -25.32
CA TYR A 531 -9.56 -40.22 -24.38
C TYR A 531 -10.61 -39.13 -24.18
N PHE A 532 -11.30 -39.15 -23.04
CA PHE A 532 -12.41 -38.25 -22.76
C PHE A 532 -11.88 -36.86 -22.37
N ILE A 533 -12.29 -35.83 -23.10
CA ILE A 533 -11.79 -34.47 -22.90
C ILE A 533 -12.87 -33.62 -22.24
N ILE A 534 -14.05 -33.58 -22.86
CA ILE A 534 -15.20 -32.82 -22.36
C ILE A 534 -16.41 -33.74 -22.27
N GLU A 535 -17.10 -33.70 -21.14
CA GLU A 535 -18.42 -34.30 -20.94
C GLU A 535 -19.48 -33.21 -20.72
N SER A 536 -20.66 -33.40 -21.31
CA SER A 536 -21.85 -32.57 -21.05
C SER A 536 -23.05 -33.44 -20.70
N GLU A 537 -23.80 -33.04 -19.66
CA GLU A 537 -25.07 -33.69 -19.30
C GLU A 537 -26.23 -33.33 -20.26
N THR A 538 -26.13 -32.24 -21.02
CA THR A 538 -27.26 -31.73 -21.85
C THR A 538 -27.01 -31.79 -23.35
N SER A 539 -25.94 -31.16 -23.86
CA SER A 539 -25.57 -31.19 -25.28
C SER A 539 -24.16 -30.66 -25.52
N ILE A 540 -23.52 -31.17 -26.58
CA ILE A 540 -22.33 -30.57 -27.17
C ILE A 540 -22.68 -30.16 -28.61
N ASP A 541 -22.66 -28.86 -28.87
CA ASP A 541 -22.96 -28.27 -30.18
C ASP A 541 -21.70 -27.65 -30.80
N GLY A 542 -21.50 -27.88 -32.10
CA GLY A 542 -20.36 -27.35 -32.86
C GLY A 542 -19.16 -28.31 -32.97
N ILE A 543 -18.07 -27.81 -33.52
CA ILE A 543 -16.78 -28.52 -33.68
C ILE A 543 -15.64 -27.53 -33.51
N PHE A 544 -14.45 -28.02 -33.16
CA PHE A 544 -13.25 -27.18 -33.24
C PHE A 544 -12.96 -26.81 -34.69
N ILE A 545 -12.60 -25.55 -34.92
CA ILE A 545 -12.18 -25.01 -36.21
C ILE A 545 -10.84 -25.63 -36.61
N SER A 546 -9.97 -25.89 -35.64
CA SER A 546 -8.73 -26.62 -35.88
C SER A 546 -8.36 -27.50 -34.68
N SER A 547 -7.72 -28.62 -34.96
CA SER A 547 -7.20 -29.52 -33.95
C SER A 547 -5.78 -29.97 -34.32
N SER A 548 -4.94 -30.19 -33.31
CA SER A 548 -3.58 -30.68 -33.50
C SER A 548 -3.20 -31.60 -32.34
N VAL A 549 -2.57 -32.73 -32.67
CA VAL A 549 -1.93 -33.59 -31.68
C VAL A 549 -0.43 -33.63 -31.96
N VAL A 550 0.36 -33.16 -31.01
CA VAL A 550 1.82 -33.09 -31.10
C VAL A 550 2.40 -34.20 -30.25
N THR A 551 3.31 -35.01 -30.81
CA THR A 551 4.13 -35.95 -30.04
C THR A 551 5.60 -35.62 -30.24
N SER A 552 6.41 -35.97 -29.25
CA SER A 552 7.85 -35.74 -29.22
C SER A 552 8.65 -36.65 -30.18
N PHE A 553 8.11 -37.78 -30.64
CA PHE A 553 8.92 -38.80 -31.34
C PHE A 553 8.26 -39.58 -32.51
N VAL A 554 6.96 -39.42 -32.79
CA VAL A 554 6.28 -40.18 -33.87
C VAL A 554 5.90 -39.25 -35.03
N SER A 555 6.36 -39.58 -36.24
CA SER A 555 6.23 -38.69 -37.42
C SER A 555 4.85 -38.68 -38.09
N SER A 556 3.95 -39.61 -37.74
CA SER A 556 2.55 -39.62 -38.21
C SER A 556 1.73 -40.69 -37.50
N PHE A 557 0.66 -40.30 -36.82
CA PHE A 557 -0.44 -41.16 -36.35
C PHE A 557 -1.74 -40.54 -36.82
N GLU A 558 -2.72 -41.37 -37.14
CA GLU A 558 -4.07 -40.91 -37.45
C GLU A 558 -4.82 -40.72 -36.13
N TYR A 559 -5.50 -39.59 -36.01
CA TYR A 559 -6.32 -39.26 -34.85
C TYR A 559 -7.61 -38.59 -35.31
N GLU A 560 -8.66 -38.76 -34.52
CA GLU A 560 -9.95 -38.13 -34.76
C GLU A 560 -10.51 -37.61 -33.43
N PHE A 561 -11.13 -36.43 -33.50
CA PHE A 561 -11.97 -35.93 -32.42
C PHE A 561 -13.41 -36.30 -32.76
N GLU A 562 -14.00 -37.15 -31.95
CA GLU A 562 -15.35 -37.67 -32.17
C GLU A 562 -16.30 -37.10 -31.11
N LEU A 563 -17.55 -36.87 -31.53
CA LEU A 563 -18.67 -36.63 -30.62
C LEU A 563 -19.42 -37.95 -30.47
N SER A 564 -19.39 -38.51 -29.26
CA SER A 564 -20.09 -39.73 -28.94
C SER A 564 -21.42 -39.41 -28.24
N PRO A 565 -22.57 -39.74 -28.85
CA PRO A 565 -23.85 -39.67 -28.15
C PRO A 565 -23.98 -40.86 -27.19
N GLY A 566 -23.99 -40.58 -25.89
CA GLY A 566 -24.29 -41.53 -24.82
C GLY A 566 -25.41 -41.02 -23.90
N GLY A 567 -25.56 -41.62 -22.71
CA GLY A 567 -26.41 -41.04 -21.66
C GLY A 567 -26.02 -39.60 -21.32
N ASN A 568 -24.70 -39.33 -21.37
CA ASN A 568 -24.09 -38.00 -21.44
C ASN A 568 -23.41 -37.82 -22.81
N TYR A 569 -23.18 -36.59 -23.23
CA TYR A 569 -22.49 -36.25 -24.49
C TYR A 569 -20.99 -36.12 -24.24
N PHE A 570 -20.18 -36.80 -25.04
CA PHE A 570 -18.72 -36.79 -24.89
C PHE A 570 -18.03 -36.25 -26.14
N LEU A 571 -17.04 -35.39 -25.92
CA LEU A 571 -15.97 -35.10 -26.87
C LEU A 571 -14.77 -35.96 -26.51
N GLN A 572 -14.38 -36.84 -27.42
CA GLN A 572 -13.30 -37.80 -27.22
C GLN A 572 -12.25 -37.71 -28.32
N LEU A 573 -10.98 -37.92 -27.96
CA LEU A 573 -9.89 -38.13 -28.90
C LEU A 573 -9.66 -39.64 -29.06
N VAL A 574 -9.56 -40.11 -30.31
CA VAL A 574 -9.28 -41.50 -30.64
C VAL A 574 -8.07 -41.58 -31.56
N PHE A 575 -7.10 -42.43 -31.21
CA PHE A 575 -5.98 -42.74 -32.08
C PHE A 575 -6.29 -44.00 -32.88
N THR A 576 -6.23 -43.90 -34.21
CA THR A 576 -6.44 -45.02 -35.10
C THR A 576 -5.14 -45.81 -35.22
N GLU A 577 -5.21 -47.13 -35.02
CA GLU A 577 -4.05 -47.99 -35.23
C GLU A 577 -3.60 -47.85 -36.68
N PRO A 578 -2.31 -47.53 -36.95
CA PRO A 578 -1.84 -47.40 -38.32
C PRO A 578 -2.13 -48.73 -39.04
N PRO A 579 -2.69 -48.70 -40.26
CA PRO A 579 -3.07 -49.91 -40.96
C PRO A 579 -1.86 -50.82 -41.01
N VAL A 580 -1.97 -51.99 -40.38
CA VAL A 580 -0.91 -53.01 -40.40
C VAL A 580 -0.57 -53.18 -41.88
N PRO A 581 0.65 -52.81 -42.32
CA PRO A 581 0.97 -52.90 -43.73
C PRO A 581 0.71 -54.35 -44.10
N SER A 582 -0.04 -54.58 -45.17
CA SER A 582 -0.50 -55.89 -45.64
C SER A 582 0.65 -56.84 -46.09
N GLY A 583 1.86 -56.61 -45.56
CA GLY A 583 3.03 -57.48 -45.60
C GLY A 583 4.08 -57.23 -44.48
N GLY A 584 3.76 -56.53 -43.37
CA GLY A 584 4.65 -56.31 -42.21
C GLY A 584 4.50 -57.40 -41.12
N PRO A 585 5.56 -57.71 -40.35
CA PRO A 585 5.76 -59.03 -39.78
C PRO A 585 4.88 -59.28 -38.56
N THR A 586 3.74 -59.94 -38.77
CA THR A 586 3.25 -60.83 -37.72
C THR A 586 4.39 -61.79 -37.39
N GLY A 587 4.67 -62.00 -36.11
CA GLY A 587 5.72 -62.88 -35.59
C GLY A 587 5.55 -64.37 -35.94
N HIS A 588 4.88 -64.67 -37.04
CA HIS A 588 4.83 -65.97 -37.68
C HIS A 588 5.62 -65.91 -38.97
N MET A 589 6.87 -66.40 -38.95
CA MET A 589 7.58 -66.73 -40.18
C MET A 589 6.66 -67.62 -41.04
N ALA A 590 6.40 -67.20 -42.27
CA ALA A 590 5.64 -68.01 -43.23
C ALA A 590 6.23 -69.44 -43.25
N GLY A 591 5.37 -70.47 -43.18
CA GLY A 591 5.80 -71.86 -42.97
C GLY A 591 6.86 -72.35 -43.97
N TRP A 592 6.93 -71.76 -45.17
CA TRP A 592 7.97 -72.04 -46.16
C TRP A 592 9.37 -71.50 -45.77
N LYS A 593 9.45 -70.39 -45.02
CA LYS A 593 10.72 -69.87 -44.48
C LYS A 593 11.25 -70.78 -43.38
N VAL A 594 10.37 -71.26 -42.49
CA VAL A 594 10.71 -72.27 -41.48
C VAL A 594 11.13 -73.58 -42.16
N PHE A 595 10.41 -74.00 -43.20
CA PHE A 595 10.78 -75.15 -44.02
C PHE A 595 12.15 -74.99 -44.69
N LEU A 596 12.50 -73.81 -45.22
CA LEU A 596 13.83 -73.57 -45.79
C LEU A 596 14.94 -73.59 -44.74
N ILE A 597 14.69 -73.09 -43.53
CA ILE A 597 15.63 -73.21 -42.42
C ILE A 597 15.85 -74.70 -42.08
N ILE A 598 14.77 -75.48 -41.92
CA ILE A 598 14.84 -76.92 -41.68
C ILE A 598 15.56 -77.66 -42.83
N LEU A 599 15.25 -77.31 -44.08
CA LEU A 599 15.89 -77.88 -45.27
C LEU A 599 17.38 -77.55 -45.30
N SER A 600 17.78 -76.32 -44.96
CA SER A 600 19.19 -75.93 -44.91
C SER A 600 19.97 -76.73 -43.87
N ILE A 601 19.38 -76.95 -42.70
CA ILE A 601 19.98 -77.77 -41.63
C ILE A 601 20.11 -79.23 -42.09
N LEU A 602 19.08 -79.77 -42.75
CA LEU A 602 19.11 -81.13 -43.31
C LEU A 602 20.12 -81.28 -44.45
N VAL A 603 20.29 -80.28 -45.31
CA VAL A 603 21.29 -80.29 -46.39
C VAL A 603 22.70 -80.19 -45.82
N VAL A 604 22.93 -79.39 -44.78
CA VAL A 604 24.25 -79.31 -44.10
C VAL A 604 24.56 -80.61 -43.36
N LEU A 605 23.61 -81.20 -42.64
CA LEU A 605 23.79 -82.49 -41.96
C LEU A 605 23.97 -83.63 -42.97
N GLY A 606 23.15 -83.68 -44.02
CA GLY A 606 23.26 -84.67 -45.09
C GLY A 606 24.57 -84.53 -45.88
N GLY A 607 24.99 -83.30 -46.17
CA GLY A 607 26.27 -82.99 -46.78
C GLY A 607 27.46 -83.36 -45.88
N GLY A 608 27.36 -83.14 -44.57
CA GLY A 608 28.34 -83.58 -43.57
C GLY A 608 28.45 -85.10 -43.48
N ILE A 609 27.32 -85.81 -43.46
CA ILE A 609 27.30 -87.29 -43.45
C ILE A 609 27.85 -87.86 -44.77
N TYR A 610 27.47 -87.28 -45.91
CA TYR A 610 28.00 -87.68 -47.22
C TYR A 610 29.51 -87.40 -47.35
N GLY A 611 29.96 -86.23 -46.89
CA GLY A 611 31.37 -85.86 -46.80
C GLY A 611 32.16 -86.81 -45.91
N PHE A 612 31.62 -87.16 -44.74
CA PHE A 612 32.23 -88.13 -43.82
C PHE A 612 32.30 -89.54 -44.41
N LEU A 613 31.23 -90.03 -45.06
CA LEU A 613 31.21 -91.33 -45.72
C LEU A 613 32.19 -91.40 -46.91
N ARG A 614 32.30 -90.31 -47.69
CA ARG A 614 33.25 -90.20 -48.80
C ARG A 614 34.69 -90.10 -48.31
N TYR A 615 34.94 -89.36 -47.23
CA TYR A 615 36.23 -89.31 -46.55
C TYR A 615 36.64 -90.70 -46.04
N LYS A 616 35.75 -91.39 -45.31
CA LYS A 616 36.01 -92.74 -44.77
C LYS A 616 36.22 -93.81 -45.85
N ARG A 617 35.61 -93.63 -47.02
CA ARG A 617 35.79 -94.53 -48.18
C ARG A 617 37.11 -94.26 -48.94
N ASN A 618 37.67 -93.06 -48.85
CA ASN A 618 38.90 -92.64 -49.53
C ASN A 618 40.11 -92.46 -48.61
N SER A 619 39.97 -92.67 -47.29
CA SER A 619 41.06 -92.65 -46.30
C SER A 619 42.05 -93.83 -46.42
N GLY A 620 42.16 -94.44 -47.60
CA GLY A 620 43.29 -95.29 -47.98
C GLY A 620 44.45 -94.50 -48.61
N TYR A 621 44.27 -93.23 -48.97
CA TYR A 621 45.31 -92.46 -49.66
C TYR A 621 45.26 -90.98 -49.29
N LEU A 622 45.77 -90.63 -48.10
CA LEU A 622 46.44 -89.35 -47.92
C LEU A 622 47.90 -89.63 -47.51
N PRO A 623 48.87 -89.21 -48.33
CA PRO A 623 50.29 -89.44 -48.11
C PRO A 623 50.82 -88.60 -46.93
N VAL A 624 51.75 -89.19 -46.19
CA VAL A 624 52.53 -88.56 -45.12
C VAL A 624 53.41 -87.45 -45.71
N HIS A 625 53.28 -86.25 -45.14
CA HIS A 625 54.42 -85.40 -44.80
C HIS A 625 54.18 -84.77 -43.44
#